data_AF-A0A9Y2AJU7-F1
#
_entry.id   AF-A0A9Y2AJU7-F1
#
_cell.length_a   1.000
_cell.length_b   1.000
_cell.length_c   1.000
_cell.angle_alpha   90.00
_cell.angle_beta   90.00
_cell.angle_gamma   90.00
#
_symmetry.space_group_name_H-M   'P 1'
#
loop_
_entity.id
_entity.type
_entity.pdbx_description
1 polymer ?
#
loop_
_entity_poly.entity_id
_entity_poly.type
_entity_poly.pdbx_seq_one_letter_code
_entity_poly.pdbx_strand_id
1 'polypeptide(L)'
;MNDVTKELLRTVSELDGLPKGAYNIRENGHCASRNCTEKINIVSKTDKPGIDIIVKPGTKYETVYIPAIVTESDVDDLVYNDFYIGEDADITIVAGCGVHTDGTGNSQHNGIHRFFLRKNSRVLYLEKHIGTGEGTGERIINPETYMELGENSYMEMDTLQIKGVDSSKRVTEGTLAANAKLIIREKIMTHGNQTAETIFKVDLNGNKSGADVISRSVARDSSKQIFRSTINGNADCSGHTECDAIIMDNGVVSAIPELTANHVDAALIHEAAIGKIAGEQLTKLMTLGLSEAEGEAKIIEGFLK
;
A
#
# COMPACT_ATOMS: atom_id res chain seq x y z
N MET A 1 -13.26 21.92 5.94
CA MET A 1 -13.30 20.56 5.36
C MET A 1 -14.71 20.32 4.88
N ASN A 2 -14.87 20.07 3.57
CA ASN A 2 -16.16 19.68 3.00
C ASN A 2 -16.49 18.23 3.42
N ASP A 3 -17.68 17.73 3.09
CA ASP A 3 -18.09 16.40 3.55
C ASP A 3 -17.34 15.27 2.85
N VAL A 4 -16.95 15.44 1.58
CA VAL A 4 -16.08 14.51 0.84
C VAL A 4 -14.71 14.39 1.51
N THR A 5 -14.09 15.51 1.90
CA THR A 5 -12.82 15.55 2.66
C THR A 5 -12.93 14.67 3.91
N LYS A 6 -13.99 14.85 4.70
CA LYS A 6 -14.17 14.11 5.97
C LYS A 6 -14.38 12.63 5.72
N GLU A 7 -15.20 12.27 4.74
CA GLU A 7 -15.46 10.87 4.39
C GLU A 7 -14.18 10.18 3.94
N LEU A 8 -13.42 10.78 3.01
CA LEU A 8 -12.16 10.23 2.53
C LEU A 8 -11.15 10.06 3.68
N LEU A 9 -10.95 11.08 4.52
CA LEU A 9 -10.04 11.00 5.68
C LEU A 9 -10.43 9.90 6.66
N ARG A 10 -11.73 9.75 6.92
CA ARG A 10 -12.25 8.68 7.77
C ARG A 10 -11.98 7.31 7.16
N THR A 11 -12.20 7.14 5.86
CA THR A 11 -12.00 5.86 5.17
C THR A 11 -10.53 5.48 5.08
N VAL A 12 -9.65 6.39 4.67
CA VAL A 12 -8.25 6.06 4.36
C VAL A 12 -7.32 6.16 5.56
N SER A 13 -7.69 6.88 6.61
CA SER A 13 -6.81 7.09 7.78
C SER A 13 -7.53 7.00 9.13
N GLU A 14 -8.81 6.64 9.16
CA GLU A 14 -9.61 6.51 10.40
C GLU A 14 -9.66 7.82 11.20
N LEU A 15 -9.62 8.95 10.48
CA LEU A 15 -9.62 10.29 11.07
C LEU A 15 -11.01 10.92 10.99
N ASP A 16 -11.67 11.08 12.13
CA ASP A 16 -12.88 11.92 12.28
C ASP A 16 -12.53 13.41 12.50
N GLY A 17 -11.25 13.74 12.64
CA GLY A 17 -10.73 15.09 12.86
C GLY A 17 -9.21 15.14 12.77
N LEU A 18 -8.61 16.25 13.19
CA LEU A 18 -7.15 16.37 13.19
C LEU A 18 -6.54 15.37 14.19
N PRO A 19 -5.57 14.54 13.76
CA PRO A 19 -4.94 13.57 14.65
C PRO A 19 -4.09 14.27 15.72
N LYS A 20 -3.93 13.59 16.85
CA LYS A 20 -2.92 13.96 17.83
C LYS A 20 -1.56 13.45 17.36
N GLY A 21 -0.51 14.26 17.52
CA GLY A 21 0.86 13.90 17.11
C GLY A 21 1.26 14.54 15.78
N ALA A 22 2.21 13.92 15.09
CA ALA A 22 2.74 14.45 13.84
C ALA A 22 1.80 14.10 12.69
N TYR A 23 1.50 15.07 11.83
CA TYR A 23 0.70 14.82 10.64
C TYR A 23 0.93 15.83 9.52
N ASN A 24 0.61 15.44 8.30
CA ASN A 24 0.50 16.31 7.14
C ASN A 24 -0.68 15.86 6.27
N ILE A 25 -1.77 16.62 6.30
CA ILE A 25 -2.95 16.40 5.44
C ILE A 25 -2.72 17.14 4.14
N ARG A 26 -2.72 16.41 3.02
CA ARG A 26 -2.66 16.95 1.66
C ARG A 26 -4.06 16.92 1.05
N GLU A 27 -4.53 18.04 0.53
CA GLU A 27 -5.82 18.16 -0.14
C GLU A 27 -5.62 18.86 -1.49
N ASN A 28 -6.10 18.25 -2.58
CA ASN A 28 -6.06 18.80 -3.95
C ASN A 28 -4.67 19.34 -4.34
N GLY A 29 -3.60 18.58 -4.05
CA GLY A 29 -2.23 18.99 -4.39
C GLY A 29 -1.58 20.00 -3.43
N HIS A 30 -2.24 20.39 -2.34
CA HIS A 30 -1.75 21.39 -1.40
C HIS A 30 -1.71 20.89 0.05
N CYS A 31 -0.89 21.53 0.88
CA CYS A 31 -0.85 21.23 2.31
C CYS A 31 -2.06 21.89 3.00
N ALA A 32 -3.06 21.09 3.38
CA ALA A 32 -4.26 21.58 4.07
C ALA A 32 -4.00 21.82 5.55
N SER A 33 -3.23 20.94 6.20
CA SER A 33 -2.88 21.07 7.61
C SER A 33 -1.63 20.26 7.93
N ARG A 34 -0.81 20.75 8.86
CA ARG A 34 0.41 20.08 9.30
C ARG A 34 0.67 20.34 10.76
N ASN A 35 1.19 19.33 11.45
CA ASN A 35 1.72 19.46 12.79
C ASN A 35 2.99 18.61 12.96
N CYS A 36 3.97 19.14 13.67
CA CYS A 36 5.16 18.42 14.10
C CYS A 36 5.07 18.04 15.59
N THR A 37 5.84 17.04 16.01
CA THR A 37 6.09 16.78 17.44
C THR A 37 7.53 17.14 17.77
N GLU A 38 7.90 17.05 19.05
CA GLU A 38 9.30 17.17 19.45
C GLU A 38 10.18 16.11 18.77
N LYS A 39 9.63 14.94 18.45
CA LYS A 39 10.40 13.80 17.91
C LYS A 39 10.25 13.58 16.42
N ILE A 40 9.18 14.08 15.81
CA ILE A 40 8.89 13.92 14.40
C ILE A 40 8.70 15.30 13.77
N ASN A 41 9.61 15.67 12.88
CA ASN A 41 9.57 16.93 12.15
C ASN A 41 9.14 16.69 10.70
N ILE A 42 8.20 17.48 10.20
CA ILE A 42 7.70 17.41 8.83
C ILE A 42 7.97 18.74 8.14
N VAL A 43 8.90 18.74 7.19
CA VAL A 43 9.33 19.95 6.48
C VAL A 43 9.00 19.85 5.01
N SER A 44 8.67 20.98 4.38
CA SER A 44 8.44 21.00 2.94
C SER A 44 9.77 20.90 2.21
N LYS A 45 9.81 20.10 1.16
CA LYS A 45 10.95 20.03 0.25
C LYS A 45 11.10 21.33 -0.53
N THR A 46 12.33 21.67 -0.87
CA THR A 46 12.67 22.90 -1.61
C THR A 46 12.97 22.65 -3.08
N ASP A 47 13.27 21.41 -3.45
CA ASP A 47 13.67 20.97 -4.79
C ASP A 47 12.48 20.48 -5.64
N LYS A 48 11.46 19.90 -4.98
CA LYS A 48 10.27 19.33 -5.63
C LYS A 48 9.05 19.33 -4.69
N PRO A 49 7.82 19.16 -5.19
CA PRO A 49 6.64 19.11 -4.34
C PRO A 49 6.73 17.97 -3.32
N GLY A 50 6.42 18.24 -2.05
CA GLY A 50 6.29 17.22 -1.02
C GLY A 50 7.06 17.54 0.25
N ILE A 51 7.37 16.51 1.04
CA ILE A 51 7.82 16.67 2.42
C ILE A 51 8.94 15.71 2.80
N ASP A 52 9.80 16.15 3.70
CA ASP A 52 10.71 15.29 4.45
C ASP A 52 10.12 15.06 5.85
N ILE A 53 9.95 13.79 6.20
CA ILE A 53 9.50 13.32 7.51
C ILE A 53 10.73 12.81 8.25
N ILE A 54 11.15 13.53 9.28
CA ILE A 54 12.38 13.27 10.02
C ILE A 54 12.01 12.79 11.41
N VAL A 55 12.29 11.52 11.69
CA VAL A 55 12.01 10.85 12.97
C VAL A 55 13.32 10.74 13.74
N LYS A 56 13.38 11.36 14.92
CA LYS A 56 14.59 11.36 15.76
C LYS A 56 14.97 9.93 16.20
N PRO A 57 16.28 9.64 16.39
CA PRO A 57 16.71 8.38 16.98
C PRO A 57 16.03 8.09 18.32
N GLY A 58 15.73 6.82 18.59
CA GLY A 58 15.09 6.36 19.82
C GLY A 58 13.63 6.77 19.98
N THR A 59 12.99 7.33 18.94
CA THR A 59 11.55 7.63 18.97
C THR A 59 10.75 6.33 19.06
N LYS A 60 9.92 6.18 20.09
CA LYS A 60 9.11 4.97 20.31
C LYS A 60 7.63 5.31 20.40
N TYR A 61 6.80 4.48 19.79
CA TYR A 61 5.34 4.48 19.92
C TYR A 61 4.64 5.77 19.46
N GLU A 62 5.27 6.54 18.55
CA GLU A 62 4.61 7.66 17.89
C GLU A 62 4.01 7.23 16.56
N THR A 63 2.88 7.85 16.23
CA THR A 63 2.22 7.68 14.93
C THR A 63 2.32 8.97 14.13
N VAL A 64 2.67 8.86 12.85
CA VAL A 64 2.58 9.98 11.90
C VAL A 64 1.47 9.71 10.89
N TYR A 65 0.65 10.73 10.62
CA TYR A 65 -0.46 10.64 9.67
C TYR A 65 -0.16 11.47 8.42
N ILE A 66 -0.25 10.87 7.24
CA ILE A 66 0.05 11.55 5.96
C ILE A 66 -1.01 11.28 4.88
N PRO A 67 -2.30 11.50 5.14
CA PRO A 67 -3.32 11.30 4.12
C PRO A 67 -3.20 12.33 2.99
N ALA A 68 -3.46 11.86 1.78
CA ALA A 68 -3.68 12.68 0.60
C ALA A 68 -5.09 12.46 0.06
N ILE A 69 -5.81 13.54 -0.15
CA ILE A 69 -7.18 13.49 -0.65
C ILE A 69 -7.34 14.44 -1.84
N VAL A 70 -8.00 13.94 -2.87
CA VAL A 70 -8.43 14.70 -4.03
C VAL A 70 -9.94 14.72 -4.00
N THR A 71 -10.53 15.90 -3.82
CA THR A 71 -11.97 16.12 -3.66
C THR A 71 -12.60 16.79 -4.88
N GLU A 72 -11.79 17.18 -5.86
CA GLU A 72 -12.20 17.87 -7.08
C GLU A 72 -11.83 17.06 -8.34
N SER A 73 -12.58 17.29 -9.42
CA SER A 73 -12.26 16.74 -10.75
C SER A 73 -11.13 17.54 -11.41
N ASP A 74 -10.46 16.96 -12.42
CA ASP A 74 -9.37 17.62 -13.15
C ASP A 74 -8.13 17.96 -12.28
N VAL A 75 -7.86 17.14 -11.26
CA VAL A 75 -6.70 17.33 -10.37
C VAL A 75 -5.56 16.39 -10.78
N ASP A 76 -4.40 16.98 -11.08
CA ASP A 76 -3.14 16.26 -11.30
C ASP A 76 -2.20 16.48 -10.13
N ASP A 77 -2.18 15.54 -9.17
CA ASP A 77 -1.32 15.62 -7.99
C ASP A 77 -0.14 14.65 -8.05
N LEU A 78 1.08 15.21 -7.94
CA LEU A 78 2.33 14.48 -7.79
C LEU A 78 3.09 15.01 -6.57
N VAL A 79 3.49 14.11 -5.67
CA VAL A 79 4.18 14.48 -4.42
C VAL A 79 5.34 13.54 -4.09
N TYR A 80 6.41 14.09 -3.55
CA TYR A 80 7.61 13.35 -3.15
C TYR A 80 7.78 13.40 -1.63
N ASN A 81 7.76 12.23 -0.98
CA ASN A 81 7.84 12.11 0.47
C ASN A 81 9.07 11.28 0.86
N ASP A 82 9.99 11.88 1.60
CA ASP A 82 11.16 11.16 2.12
C ASP A 82 10.98 10.92 3.62
N PHE A 83 11.13 9.67 4.06
CA PHE A 83 11.04 9.25 5.46
C PHE A 83 12.42 8.90 5.98
N TYR A 84 12.94 9.72 6.88
CA TYR A 84 14.20 9.49 7.57
C TYR A 84 13.92 8.93 8.96
N ILE A 85 14.12 7.62 9.12
CA ILE A 85 13.81 6.91 10.36
C ILE A 85 15.10 6.72 11.16
N GLY A 86 15.25 7.46 12.26
CA GLY A 86 16.43 7.43 13.11
C GLY A 86 16.73 6.06 13.71
N GLU A 87 17.98 5.87 14.15
CA GLU A 87 18.41 4.63 14.81
C GLU A 87 17.54 4.31 16.02
N ASP A 88 17.28 3.02 16.23
CA ASP A 88 16.44 2.52 17.32
C ASP A 88 15.03 3.14 17.38
N ALA A 89 14.53 3.78 16.32
CA ALA A 89 13.14 4.25 16.28
C ALA A 89 12.15 3.08 16.12
N ASP A 90 10.93 3.24 16.62
CA ASP A 90 9.83 2.28 16.49
C ASP A 90 8.52 3.09 16.38
N ILE A 91 8.00 3.21 15.17
CA ILE A 91 6.88 4.10 14.86
C ILE A 91 5.84 3.45 13.94
N THR A 92 4.65 4.03 13.93
CA THR A 92 3.60 3.73 12.96
C THR A 92 3.43 4.90 12.01
N ILE A 93 3.26 4.61 10.72
CA ILE A 93 2.95 5.58 9.68
C ILE A 93 1.59 5.19 9.13
N VAL A 94 0.63 6.10 9.21
CA VAL A 94 -0.72 5.94 8.64
C VAL A 94 -0.81 6.85 7.42
N ALA A 95 -0.80 6.24 6.25
CA ALA A 95 -0.99 6.89 4.97
C ALA A 95 -2.33 6.50 4.36
N GLY A 96 -2.75 7.25 3.35
CA GLY A 96 -3.93 6.90 2.60
C GLY A 96 -4.21 7.90 1.50
N CYS A 97 -4.69 7.39 0.36
CA CYS A 97 -5.00 8.19 -0.82
C CYS A 97 -6.47 8.02 -1.17
N GLY A 98 -7.22 9.12 -1.13
CA GLY A 98 -8.61 9.16 -1.58
C GLY A 98 -8.73 10.03 -2.82
N VAL A 99 -9.30 9.53 -3.91
CA VAL A 99 -9.57 10.32 -5.12
C VAL A 99 -11.06 10.32 -5.41
N HIS A 100 -11.66 11.50 -5.44
CA HIS A 100 -13.07 11.69 -5.72
C HIS A 100 -13.26 12.47 -7.03
N THR A 101 -14.13 11.97 -7.90
CA THR A 101 -14.42 12.60 -9.20
C THR A 101 -15.92 12.52 -9.52
N ASP A 102 -16.60 13.66 -9.51
CA ASP A 102 -17.99 13.80 -9.98
C ASP A 102 -18.08 14.40 -11.39
N GLY A 103 -16.96 14.91 -11.93
CA GLY A 103 -16.86 15.50 -13.25
C GLY A 103 -16.51 14.51 -14.35
N THR A 104 -16.19 15.06 -15.52
CA THR A 104 -15.75 14.27 -16.70
C THR A 104 -14.23 14.20 -16.82
N GLY A 105 -13.51 15.08 -16.13
CA GLY A 105 -12.07 15.13 -16.10
C GLY A 105 -11.46 14.15 -15.11
N ASN A 106 -10.38 13.51 -15.51
CA ASN A 106 -9.64 12.57 -14.66
C ASN A 106 -9.03 13.30 -13.46
N SER A 107 -8.96 12.61 -12.33
CA SER A 107 -8.24 13.07 -11.14
C SER A 107 -7.25 12.01 -10.68
N GLN A 108 -6.09 12.46 -10.23
CA GLN A 108 -5.03 11.56 -9.80
C GLN A 108 -4.26 12.06 -8.59
N HIS A 109 -3.75 11.10 -7.83
CA HIS A 109 -2.75 11.32 -6.79
C HIS A 109 -1.63 10.29 -6.92
N ASN A 110 -0.42 10.79 -7.20
CA ASN A 110 0.78 10.00 -7.39
C ASN A 110 1.79 10.35 -6.27
N GLY A 111 1.90 9.46 -5.30
CA GLY A 111 2.83 9.59 -4.18
C GLY A 111 4.12 8.83 -4.45
N ILE A 112 5.26 9.53 -4.50
CA ILE A 112 6.58 8.93 -4.58
C ILE A 112 7.22 8.98 -3.19
N HIS A 113 7.36 7.82 -2.57
CA HIS A 113 7.81 7.64 -1.20
C HIS A 113 9.22 7.03 -1.19
N ARG A 114 10.12 7.58 -0.38
CA ARG A 114 11.44 6.98 -0.12
C ARG A 114 11.66 6.80 1.36
N PHE A 115 11.91 5.58 1.80
CA PHE A 115 12.14 5.24 3.20
C PHE A 115 13.62 4.94 3.44
N PHE A 116 14.21 5.61 4.42
CA PHE A 116 15.58 5.42 4.86
C PHE A 116 15.56 4.96 6.32
N LEU A 117 15.55 3.65 6.54
CA LEU A 117 15.52 3.05 7.87
C LEU A 117 16.94 2.85 8.40
N ARG A 118 17.27 3.51 9.51
CA ARG A 118 18.57 3.36 10.17
C ARG A 118 18.61 2.09 11.02
N LYS A 119 19.80 1.81 11.55
CA LYS A 119 20.08 0.61 12.33
C LYS A 119 19.04 0.39 13.45
N ASN A 120 18.58 -0.85 13.60
CA ASN A 120 17.61 -1.28 14.61
C ASN A 120 16.24 -0.55 14.57
N SER A 121 15.94 0.23 13.52
CA SER A 121 14.66 0.93 13.42
C SER A 121 13.53 -0.01 13.01
N ARG A 122 12.31 0.27 13.48
CA ARG A 122 11.09 -0.48 13.19
C ARG A 122 10.00 0.46 12.68
N VAL A 123 9.36 0.09 11.58
CA VAL A 123 8.23 0.83 11.01
C VAL A 123 7.08 -0.12 10.73
N LEU A 124 5.88 0.27 11.17
CA LEU A 124 4.61 -0.24 10.64
C LEU A 124 4.03 0.83 9.70
N TYR A 125 3.89 0.51 8.42
CA TYR A 125 3.28 1.38 7.41
C TYR A 125 1.90 0.84 7.04
N LEU A 126 0.87 1.64 7.30
CA LEU A 126 -0.52 1.31 6.98
C LEU A 126 -0.98 2.25 5.87
N GLU A 127 -1.46 1.70 4.77
CA GLU A 127 -1.92 2.48 3.61
C GLU A 127 -3.25 1.99 3.07
N LYS A 128 -4.14 2.93 2.78
CA LYS A 128 -5.44 2.65 2.16
C LYS A 128 -5.67 3.51 0.93
N HIS A 129 -6.19 2.93 -0.14
CA HIS A 129 -6.58 3.63 -1.36
C HIS A 129 -8.08 3.46 -1.63
N ILE A 130 -8.74 4.55 -2.02
CA ILE A 130 -10.14 4.52 -2.45
C ILE A 130 -10.39 5.54 -3.56
N GLY A 131 -11.18 5.13 -4.55
CA GLY A 131 -11.82 6.02 -5.51
C GLY A 131 -13.32 6.16 -5.22
N THR A 132 -13.83 7.38 -5.28
CA THR A 132 -15.26 7.69 -5.07
C THR A 132 -15.77 8.68 -6.12
N GLY A 133 -17.06 8.99 -6.09
CA GLY A 133 -17.72 9.87 -7.05
C GLY A 133 -18.40 9.10 -8.18
N GLU A 134 -19.41 9.76 -8.75
CA GLU A 134 -20.31 9.22 -9.79
C GLU A 134 -19.98 9.77 -11.19
N GLY A 135 -18.89 10.54 -11.30
CA GLY A 135 -18.40 11.11 -12.55
C GLY A 135 -17.84 10.06 -13.50
N THR A 136 -17.61 10.46 -14.75
CA THR A 136 -16.98 9.61 -15.77
C THR A 136 -15.48 9.79 -15.85
N GLY A 137 -14.93 10.80 -15.17
CA GLY A 137 -13.48 10.98 -15.07
C GLY A 137 -12.84 9.88 -14.21
N GLU A 138 -11.66 9.43 -14.63
CA GLU A 138 -10.96 8.33 -13.97
C GLU A 138 -10.35 8.77 -12.63
N ARG A 139 -10.43 7.88 -11.65
CA ARG A 139 -9.76 7.98 -10.35
C ARG A 139 -8.47 7.18 -10.39
N ILE A 140 -7.34 7.88 -10.49
CA ILE A 140 -6.03 7.27 -10.74
C ILE A 140 -5.13 7.40 -9.51
N ILE A 141 -4.48 6.32 -9.08
CA ILE A 141 -3.55 6.33 -7.94
C ILE A 141 -2.33 5.49 -8.30
N ASN A 142 -1.20 6.13 -8.62
CA ASN A 142 0.06 5.46 -8.97
C ASN A 142 1.15 5.75 -7.93
N PRO A 143 1.17 5.02 -6.80
CA PRO A 143 2.20 5.20 -5.78
C PRO A 143 3.48 4.47 -6.19
N GLU A 144 4.61 5.09 -5.88
CA GLU A 144 5.93 4.47 -5.96
C GLU A 144 6.58 4.52 -4.58
N THR A 145 7.11 3.41 -4.10
CA THR A 145 7.76 3.30 -2.80
C THR A 145 9.14 2.68 -2.96
N TYR A 146 10.17 3.36 -2.46
CA TYR A 146 11.55 2.88 -2.48
C TYR A 146 12.07 2.80 -1.05
N MET A 147 12.67 1.69 -0.66
CA MET A 147 13.06 1.45 0.73
C MET A 147 14.52 1.03 0.83
N GLU A 148 15.25 1.66 1.75
CA GLU A 148 16.59 1.29 2.18
C GLU A 148 16.53 0.89 3.65
N LEU A 149 16.64 -0.41 3.91
CA LEU A 149 16.57 -0.99 5.26
C LEU A 149 17.98 -1.25 5.79
N GLY A 150 18.39 -0.46 6.79
CA GLY A 150 19.66 -0.60 7.50
C GLY A 150 19.76 -1.87 8.35
N GLU A 151 20.95 -2.10 8.93
CA GLU A 151 21.25 -3.29 9.73
C GLU A 151 20.21 -3.51 10.86
N ASN A 152 19.71 -4.74 11.00
CA ASN A 152 18.70 -5.13 11.99
C ASN A 152 17.39 -4.32 11.94
N SER A 153 17.13 -3.55 10.87
CA SER A 153 15.88 -2.80 10.74
C SER A 153 14.71 -3.70 10.33
N TYR A 154 13.50 -3.25 10.61
CA TYR A 154 12.28 -3.97 10.32
C TYR A 154 11.24 -3.02 9.71
N MET A 155 10.64 -3.41 8.60
CA MET A 155 9.49 -2.71 8.04
C MET A 155 8.38 -3.71 7.74
N GLU A 156 7.17 -3.34 8.16
CA GLU A 156 5.94 -4.04 7.83
C GLU A 156 5.00 -3.09 7.13
N MET A 157 4.51 -3.49 5.96
CA MET A 157 3.61 -2.71 5.13
C MET A 157 2.30 -3.47 4.98
N ASP A 158 1.20 -2.87 5.46
CA ASP A 158 -0.14 -3.36 5.19
C ASP A 158 -0.84 -2.34 4.27
N THR A 159 -1.06 -2.74 3.03
CA THR A 159 -1.65 -1.88 1.99
C THR A 159 -2.99 -2.44 1.54
N LEU A 160 -3.98 -1.57 1.36
CA LEU A 160 -5.34 -1.95 0.99
C LEU A 160 -5.92 -1.00 -0.06
N GLN A 161 -6.16 -1.50 -1.28
CA GLN A 161 -7.05 -0.83 -2.22
C GLN A 161 -8.48 -1.31 -2.00
N ILE A 162 -9.31 -0.42 -1.45
CA ILE A 162 -10.67 -0.76 -0.99
C ILE A 162 -11.60 -0.99 -2.19
N LYS A 163 -11.74 0.02 -3.05
CA LYS A 163 -12.59 0.00 -4.26
C LYS A 163 -12.43 1.29 -5.07
N GLY A 164 -12.92 1.28 -6.31
CA GLY A 164 -13.28 2.48 -7.05
C GLY A 164 -12.13 3.22 -7.72
N VAL A 165 -10.91 2.69 -7.64
CA VAL A 165 -9.74 3.21 -8.35
C VAL A 165 -9.74 2.63 -9.77
N ASP A 166 -9.89 3.47 -10.79
CA ASP A 166 -9.98 3.07 -12.20
C ASP A 166 -8.66 2.52 -12.75
N SER A 167 -7.56 3.16 -12.35
CA SER A 167 -6.22 2.73 -12.73
C SER A 167 -5.25 2.92 -11.59
N SER A 168 -4.49 1.87 -11.30
CA SER A 168 -3.32 1.97 -10.42
C SER A 168 -2.14 1.20 -10.98
N LYS A 169 -0.98 1.85 -10.95
CA LYS A 169 0.33 1.23 -11.13
C LYS A 169 1.15 1.49 -9.88
N ARG A 170 1.33 0.44 -9.09
CA ARG A 170 2.03 0.47 -7.81
C ARG A 170 3.43 -0.10 -7.98
N VAL A 171 4.45 0.67 -7.60
CA VAL A 171 5.85 0.20 -7.57
C VAL A 171 6.32 0.19 -6.14
N THR A 172 6.91 -0.91 -5.68
CA THR A 172 7.55 -1.00 -4.38
C THR A 172 8.88 -1.73 -4.52
N GLU A 173 9.96 -1.01 -4.27
CA GLU A 173 11.32 -1.54 -4.30
C GLU A 173 11.98 -1.48 -2.92
N GLY A 174 12.72 -2.51 -2.52
CA GLY A 174 13.39 -2.58 -1.23
C GLY A 174 14.79 -3.16 -1.31
N THR A 175 15.75 -2.52 -0.63
CA THR A 175 17.12 -3.03 -0.45
C THR A 175 17.38 -3.28 1.04
N LEU A 176 17.82 -4.50 1.38
CA LEU A 176 17.95 -4.93 2.77
C LEU A 176 19.42 -5.19 3.15
N ALA A 177 19.87 -4.54 4.22
CA ALA A 177 21.16 -4.80 4.87
C ALA A 177 21.08 -6.01 5.82
N ALA A 178 22.19 -6.31 6.52
CA ALA A 178 22.31 -7.50 7.34
C ALA A 178 21.23 -7.57 8.45
N ASN A 179 20.64 -8.74 8.62
CA ASN A 179 19.52 -9.04 9.53
C ASN A 179 18.26 -8.17 9.35
N ALA A 180 18.17 -7.35 8.30
CA ALA A 180 16.99 -6.54 8.06
C ALA A 180 15.80 -7.42 7.63
N LYS A 181 14.58 -6.99 7.94
CA LYS A 181 13.36 -7.72 7.60
C LYS A 181 12.31 -6.82 6.97
N LEU A 182 11.74 -7.26 5.86
CA LEU A 182 10.67 -6.57 5.15
C LEU A 182 9.46 -7.50 5.03
N ILE A 183 8.31 -7.08 5.57
CA ILE A 183 7.05 -7.80 5.44
C ILE A 183 6.10 -6.91 4.66
N ILE A 184 5.53 -7.41 3.57
CA ILE A 184 4.53 -6.69 2.78
C ILE A 184 3.29 -7.55 2.67
N ARG A 185 2.14 -6.98 3.04
CA ARG A 185 0.82 -7.56 2.82
C ARG A 185 0.00 -6.56 2.03
N GLU A 186 -0.31 -6.94 0.81
CA GLU A 186 -1.16 -6.17 -0.08
C GLU A 186 -2.51 -6.85 -0.23
N LYS A 187 -3.57 -6.03 -0.21
CA LYS A 187 -4.95 -6.43 -0.46
C LYS A 187 -5.54 -5.53 -1.53
N ILE A 188 -6.00 -6.10 -2.63
CA ILE A 188 -6.56 -5.33 -3.76
C ILE A 188 -7.91 -5.88 -4.16
N MET A 189 -8.87 -4.98 -4.33
CA MET A 189 -10.10 -5.27 -5.05
C MET A 189 -10.26 -4.36 -6.26
N THR A 190 -10.59 -4.96 -7.41
CA THR A 190 -11.00 -4.25 -8.62
C THR A 190 -12.37 -4.74 -9.11
N HIS A 191 -13.13 -3.84 -9.70
CA HIS A 191 -14.47 -4.07 -10.25
C HIS A 191 -14.70 -3.23 -11.51
N GLY A 192 -15.82 -3.42 -12.19
CA GLY A 192 -16.12 -2.75 -13.46
C GLY A 192 -15.03 -3.01 -14.52
N ASN A 193 -14.45 -1.93 -15.06
CA ASN A 193 -13.36 -1.99 -16.04
C ASN A 193 -12.00 -1.58 -15.45
N GLN A 194 -11.87 -1.62 -14.12
CA GLN A 194 -10.68 -1.16 -13.41
C GLN A 194 -9.43 -1.96 -13.77
N THR A 195 -8.28 -1.31 -13.71
CA THR A 195 -6.97 -1.91 -13.93
C THR A 195 -6.05 -1.68 -12.74
N ALA A 196 -5.30 -2.70 -12.36
CA ALA A 196 -4.28 -2.60 -11.33
C ALA A 196 -3.01 -3.38 -11.74
N GLU A 197 -1.86 -2.72 -11.73
CA GLU A 197 -0.56 -3.37 -11.85
C GLU A 197 0.23 -3.11 -10.57
N THR A 198 0.64 -4.18 -9.89
CA THR A 198 1.55 -4.10 -8.74
C THR A 198 2.91 -4.69 -9.12
N ILE A 199 3.97 -3.98 -8.77
CA ILE A 199 5.36 -4.35 -9.02
C ILE A 199 6.12 -4.32 -7.69
N PHE A 200 6.53 -5.48 -7.22
CA PHE A 200 7.45 -5.64 -6.10
C PHE A 200 8.82 -6.07 -6.59
N LYS A 201 9.87 -5.41 -6.07
CA LYS A 201 11.26 -5.80 -6.30
C LYS A 201 12.06 -5.69 -5.00
N VAL A 202 12.63 -6.79 -4.53
CA VAL A 202 13.35 -6.83 -3.26
C VAL A 202 14.75 -7.42 -3.45
N ASP A 203 15.77 -6.66 -3.06
CA ASP A 203 17.16 -7.08 -3.06
C ASP A 203 17.64 -7.38 -1.62
N LEU A 204 17.87 -8.66 -1.35
CA LEU A 204 18.38 -9.18 -0.08
C LEU A 204 19.91 -9.17 -0.10
N ASN A 205 20.49 -8.00 0.16
CA ASN A 205 21.94 -7.76 0.03
C ASN A 205 22.76 -8.08 1.28
N GLY A 206 22.12 -8.17 2.44
CA GLY A 206 22.79 -8.43 3.70
C GLY A 206 22.61 -9.86 4.20
N ASN A 207 23.64 -10.40 4.86
CA ASN A 207 23.55 -11.68 5.56
C ASN A 207 22.39 -11.68 6.55
N LYS A 208 21.63 -12.77 6.55
CA LYS A 208 20.43 -13.04 7.33
C LYS A 208 19.30 -12.04 7.12
N SER A 209 19.34 -11.28 6.03
CA SER A 209 18.20 -10.46 5.62
C SER A 209 17.03 -11.35 5.19
N GLY A 210 15.81 -10.84 5.33
CA GLY A 210 14.63 -11.60 4.92
C GLY A 210 13.47 -10.74 4.43
N ALA A 211 12.72 -11.30 3.48
CA ALA A 211 11.51 -10.67 2.95
C ALA A 211 10.35 -11.65 2.86
N ASP A 212 9.14 -11.16 3.12
CA ASP A 212 7.89 -11.86 2.93
C ASP A 212 6.91 -10.93 2.21
N VAL A 213 6.55 -11.28 0.96
CA VAL A 213 5.74 -10.43 0.07
C VAL A 213 4.47 -11.18 -0.32
N ILE A 214 3.37 -10.84 0.36
CA ILE A 214 2.07 -11.49 0.22
C ILE A 214 1.12 -10.52 -0.48
N SER A 215 0.52 -10.93 -1.59
CA SER A 215 -0.55 -10.19 -2.25
C SER A 215 -1.80 -11.03 -2.36
N ARG A 216 -2.92 -10.47 -1.87
CA ARG A 216 -4.26 -11.04 -1.97
C ARG A 216 -5.13 -10.15 -2.82
N SER A 217 -5.73 -10.72 -3.86
CA SER A 217 -6.39 -9.91 -4.88
C SER A 217 -7.73 -10.48 -5.32
N VAL A 218 -8.69 -9.60 -5.58
CA VAL A 218 -10.01 -9.96 -6.10
C VAL A 218 -10.31 -9.14 -7.34
N ALA A 219 -10.53 -9.80 -8.47
CA ALA A 219 -10.92 -9.17 -9.73
C ALA A 219 -12.36 -9.58 -10.10
N ARG A 220 -13.25 -8.60 -10.20
CA ARG A 220 -14.67 -8.78 -10.58
C ARG A 220 -15.01 -8.08 -11.89
N ASP A 221 -16.19 -8.36 -12.42
CA ASP A 221 -16.72 -7.80 -13.67
C ASP A 221 -15.77 -8.01 -14.86
N SER A 222 -15.22 -6.94 -15.46
CA SER A 222 -14.24 -7.00 -16.56
C SER A 222 -12.88 -6.43 -16.14
N SER A 223 -12.63 -6.34 -14.83
CA SER A 223 -11.41 -5.74 -14.28
C SER A 223 -10.18 -6.62 -14.49
N LYS A 224 -9.00 -5.99 -14.52
CA LYS A 224 -7.72 -6.66 -14.81
C LYS A 224 -6.68 -6.33 -13.78
N GLN A 225 -5.97 -7.35 -13.31
CA GLN A 225 -4.89 -7.21 -12.35
C GLN A 225 -3.63 -7.92 -12.82
N ILE A 226 -2.48 -7.29 -12.61
CA ILE A 226 -1.15 -7.86 -12.86
C ILE A 226 -0.34 -7.71 -11.58
N PHE A 227 0.16 -8.83 -11.07
CA PHE A 227 1.07 -8.88 -9.94
C PHE A 227 2.43 -9.33 -10.43
N ARG A 228 3.44 -8.47 -10.29
CA ARG A 228 4.84 -8.79 -10.57
C ARG A 228 5.61 -8.77 -9.26
N SER A 229 6.34 -9.84 -8.98
CA SER A 229 7.17 -9.94 -7.77
C SER A 229 8.54 -10.46 -8.14
N THR A 230 9.58 -9.73 -7.77
CA THR A 230 10.98 -10.08 -7.98
C THR A 230 11.71 -10.09 -6.65
N ILE A 231 12.32 -11.21 -6.27
CA ILE A 231 13.21 -11.28 -5.10
C ILE A 231 14.58 -11.78 -5.53
N ASN A 232 15.61 -10.97 -5.24
CA ASN A 232 17.01 -11.30 -5.49
C ASN A 232 17.72 -11.61 -4.17
N GLY A 233 18.13 -12.86 -3.98
CA GLY A 233 18.92 -13.32 -2.85
C GLY A 233 20.42 -13.19 -3.11
N ASN A 234 21.05 -12.12 -2.61
CA ASN A 234 22.45 -11.80 -2.87
C ASN A 234 23.40 -12.19 -1.72
N ALA A 235 22.88 -12.82 -0.66
CA ALA A 235 23.59 -13.24 0.55
C ALA A 235 22.99 -14.53 1.15
N ASP A 236 23.49 -15.01 2.29
CA ASP A 236 22.79 -15.97 3.15
C ASP A 236 21.49 -15.31 3.63
N CYS A 237 20.34 -15.61 3.01
CA CYS A 237 19.09 -14.85 3.21
C CYS A 237 17.86 -15.72 2.95
N SER A 238 16.69 -15.27 3.43
CA SER A 238 15.41 -15.96 3.21
C SER A 238 14.37 -15.05 2.55
N GLY A 239 13.79 -15.47 1.43
CA GLY A 239 12.73 -14.73 0.74
C GLY A 239 11.50 -15.58 0.51
N HIS A 240 10.32 -15.00 0.71
CA HIS A 240 9.04 -15.63 0.43
C HIS A 240 8.16 -14.67 -0.36
N THR A 241 7.45 -15.18 -1.37
CA THR A 241 6.41 -14.42 -2.06
C THR A 241 5.20 -15.28 -2.38
N GLU A 242 4.02 -14.80 -1.97
CA GLU A 242 2.73 -15.47 -2.10
C GLU A 242 1.77 -14.58 -2.91
N CYS A 243 1.10 -15.17 -3.90
CA CYS A 243 0.09 -14.50 -4.69
C CYS A 243 -1.21 -15.31 -4.71
N ASP A 244 -2.18 -14.86 -3.92
CA ASP A 244 -3.52 -15.44 -3.89
C ASP A 244 -4.50 -14.52 -4.62
N ALA A 245 -5.29 -15.08 -5.53
CA ALA A 245 -6.27 -14.31 -6.29
C ALA A 245 -7.61 -15.04 -6.46
N ILE A 246 -8.68 -14.27 -6.29
CA ILE A 246 -10.04 -14.67 -6.64
C ILE A 246 -10.47 -13.94 -7.92
N ILE A 247 -10.85 -14.71 -8.94
CA ILE A 247 -11.50 -14.18 -10.16
C ILE A 247 -13.01 -14.43 -10.12
N MET A 248 -13.77 -13.43 -10.56
CA MET A 248 -15.22 -13.47 -10.74
C MET A 248 -15.58 -12.90 -12.11
N ASP A 249 -16.73 -13.31 -12.64
CA ASP A 249 -17.25 -12.83 -13.93
C ASP A 249 -16.24 -13.00 -15.09
N ASN A 250 -15.79 -11.89 -15.69
CA ASN A 250 -14.75 -11.84 -16.73
C ASN A 250 -13.44 -11.23 -16.19
N GLY A 251 -13.27 -11.18 -14.87
CA GLY A 251 -12.08 -10.67 -14.21
C GLY A 251 -10.83 -11.45 -14.60
N VAL A 252 -9.72 -10.74 -14.80
CA VAL A 252 -8.44 -11.34 -15.21
C VAL A 252 -7.37 -10.99 -14.21
N VAL A 253 -6.64 -12.00 -13.73
CA VAL A 253 -5.46 -11.82 -12.88
C VAL A 253 -4.28 -12.53 -13.53
N SER A 254 -3.12 -11.87 -13.56
CA SER A 254 -1.85 -12.45 -13.98
C SER A 254 -0.83 -12.30 -12.86
N ALA A 255 -0.21 -13.41 -12.45
CA ALA A 255 0.90 -13.42 -11.49
C ALA A 255 2.21 -13.75 -12.23
N ILE A 256 3.23 -12.91 -12.04
CA ILE A 256 4.52 -12.98 -12.74
C ILE A 256 5.63 -12.92 -11.68
N PRO A 257 5.98 -14.06 -11.08
CA PRO A 257 7.05 -14.15 -10.08
C PRO A 257 8.42 -14.32 -10.74
N GLU A 258 9.45 -13.80 -10.09
CA GLU A 258 10.85 -14.00 -10.44
C GLU A 258 11.68 -14.12 -9.15
N LEU A 259 12.43 -15.23 -9.01
CA LEU A 259 13.34 -15.44 -7.90
C LEU A 259 14.74 -15.67 -8.45
N THR A 260 15.72 -14.87 -7.99
CA THR A 260 17.13 -15.01 -8.38
C THR A 260 17.98 -15.26 -7.14
N ALA A 261 18.51 -16.48 -7.00
CA ALA A 261 19.46 -16.82 -5.95
C ALA A 261 20.91 -16.63 -6.46
N ASN A 262 21.54 -15.51 -6.10
CA ASN A 262 22.93 -15.18 -6.44
C ASN A 262 23.94 -15.68 -5.39
N HIS A 263 23.46 -16.22 -4.27
CA HIS A 263 24.26 -16.78 -3.20
C HIS A 263 23.83 -18.22 -2.89
N VAL A 264 24.79 -19.10 -2.60
CA VAL A 264 24.54 -20.55 -2.39
C VAL A 264 23.63 -20.83 -1.19
N ASP A 265 23.70 -19.98 -0.18
CA ASP A 265 22.88 -20.08 1.04
C ASP A 265 21.58 -19.26 0.96
N ALA A 266 21.22 -18.70 -0.20
CA ALA A 266 19.93 -18.03 -0.36
C ALA A 266 18.78 -19.04 -0.45
N ALA A 267 17.78 -18.90 0.41
CA ALA A 267 16.57 -19.71 0.41
C ALA A 267 15.37 -18.88 -0.02
N LEU A 268 14.89 -19.07 -1.27
CA LEU A 268 13.79 -18.30 -1.85
C LEU A 268 12.62 -19.23 -2.21
N ILE A 269 11.40 -18.83 -1.85
CA ILE A 269 10.17 -19.61 -2.08
C ILE A 269 9.13 -18.71 -2.75
N HIS A 270 8.40 -19.28 -3.72
CA HIS A 270 7.26 -18.66 -4.36
C HIS A 270 6.05 -19.60 -4.36
N GLU A 271 4.90 -19.03 -4.02
CA GLU A 271 3.59 -19.70 -4.06
C GLU A 271 2.56 -18.82 -4.80
N ALA A 272 1.69 -19.44 -5.60
CA ALA A 272 0.59 -18.74 -6.27
C ALA A 272 -0.65 -19.61 -6.39
N ALA A 273 -1.81 -19.04 -6.07
CA ALA A 273 -3.12 -19.64 -6.27
C ALA A 273 -4.09 -18.64 -6.89
N ILE A 274 -4.55 -18.91 -8.12
CA ILE A 274 -5.56 -18.10 -8.81
C ILE A 274 -6.76 -18.99 -9.11
N GLY A 275 -7.94 -18.60 -8.63
CA GLY A 275 -9.14 -19.41 -8.82
C GLY A 275 -10.43 -18.64 -8.60
N LYS A 276 -11.56 -19.31 -8.81
CA LYS A 276 -12.88 -18.79 -8.45
C LYS A 276 -13.20 -19.07 -6.98
N ILE A 277 -14.23 -18.42 -6.45
CA ILE A 277 -14.78 -18.72 -5.13
C ILE A 277 -15.13 -20.22 -5.03
N ALA A 278 -14.73 -20.85 -3.92
CA ALA A 278 -15.03 -22.25 -3.65
C ALA A 278 -16.56 -22.43 -3.47
N GLY A 279 -17.21 -23.10 -4.43
CA GLY A 279 -18.66 -23.26 -4.45
C GLY A 279 -19.24 -23.96 -3.21
N GLU A 280 -18.48 -24.82 -2.54
CA GLU A 280 -18.90 -25.45 -1.28
C GLU A 280 -19.01 -24.46 -0.12
N GLN A 281 -18.08 -23.49 -0.05
CA GLN A 281 -18.13 -22.43 0.97
C GLN A 281 -19.35 -21.54 0.75
N LEU A 282 -19.61 -21.16 -0.51
CA LEU A 282 -20.79 -20.37 -0.89
C LEU A 282 -22.08 -21.13 -0.57
N THR A 283 -22.17 -22.41 -0.95
CA THR A 283 -23.31 -23.28 -0.65
C THR A 283 -23.58 -23.34 0.85
N LYS A 284 -22.53 -23.50 1.67
CA LYS A 284 -22.65 -23.53 3.13
C LYS A 284 -23.19 -22.20 3.68
N LEU A 285 -22.69 -21.05 3.22
CA LEU A 285 -23.20 -19.75 3.64
C LEU A 285 -24.67 -19.55 3.28
N MET A 286 -25.07 -19.99 2.08
CA MET A 286 -26.48 -19.97 1.68
C MET A 286 -27.36 -20.87 2.55
N THR A 287 -26.86 -22.04 2.97
CA THR A 287 -27.59 -22.90 3.94
C THR A 287 -27.74 -22.25 5.32
N LEU A 288 -26.88 -21.30 5.67
CA LEU A 288 -26.97 -20.51 6.91
C LEU A 288 -27.90 -19.28 6.77
N GLY A 289 -28.58 -19.14 5.62
CA GLY A 289 -29.60 -18.11 5.40
C GLY A 289 -29.12 -16.86 4.68
N LEU A 290 -27.88 -16.83 4.18
CA LEU A 290 -27.39 -15.73 3.34
C LEU A 290 -27.89 -15.91 1.91
N SER A 291 -28.18 -14.82 1.21
CA SER A 291 -28.26 -14.84 -0.25
C SER A 291 -26.90 -15.16 -0.87
N GLU A 292 -26.89 -15.54 -2.14
CA GLU A 292 -25.66 -15.78 -2.89
C GLU A 292 -24.71 -14.57 -2.82
N ALA A 293 -25.22 -13.37 -3.11
CA ALA A 293 -24.45 -12.13 -3.06
C ALA A 293 -23.90 -11.82 -1.65
N GLU A 294 -24.68 -12.06 -0.59
CA GLU A 294 -24.20 -11.89 0.79
C GLU A 294 -23.13 -12.93 1.14
N GLY A 295 -23.28 -14.16 0.66
CA GLY A 295 -22.30 -15.23 0.83
C GLY A 295 -20.97 -14.92 0.15
N GLU A 296 -21.01 -14.49 -1.12
CA GLU A 296 -19.82 -14.05 -1.86
C GLU A 296 -19.13 -12.87 -1.18
N ALA A 297 -19.89 -11.87 -0.74
CA ALA A 297 -19.36 -10.72 -0.02
C ALA A 297 -18.64 -11.16 1.27
N LYS A 298 -19.18 -12.14 2.00
CA LYS A 298 -18.55 -12.67 3.23
C LYS A 298 -17.27 -13.45 2.95
N ILE A 299 -17.22 -14.23 1.88
CA ILE A 299 -16.01 -14.94 1.47
C ILE A 299 -14.91 -13.94 1.13
N ILE A 300 -15.26 -12.89 0.37
CA ILE A 300 -14.29 -11.88 -0.07
C ILE A 300 -13.82 -11.01 1.08
N GLU A 301 -14.72 -10.64 2.00
CA GLU A 301 -14.35 -9.97 3.25
C GLU A 301 -13.34 -10.81 4.05
N GLY A 302 -13.56 -12.12 4.17
CA GLY A 302 -12.64 -13.03 4.85
C GLY A 302 -11.30 -13.21 4.14
N PHE A 303 -11.30 -13.22 2.81
CA PHE A 303 -10.10 -13.36 1.98
C PHE A 303 -9.21 -12.11 2.04
N LEU A 304 -9.82 -10.92 2.05
CA LEU A 304 -9.13 -9.62 2.15
C LEU A 304 -8.92 -9.15 3.61
N LYS A 305 -9.24 -9.97 4.61
CA LYS A 305 -8.99 -9.67 6.02
C LYS A 305 -7.54 -9.88 6.40
#